data_AF-A0A2E7CLM7-F1
#
_entry.id   AF-A0A2E7CLM7-F1
#
_cell.length_a   1.000
_cell.length_b   1.000
_cell.length_c   1.000
_cell.angle_alpha   90.00
_cell.angle_beta   90.00
_cell.angle_gamma   90.00
#
_symmetry.space_group_name_H-M   'P 1'
#
loop_
_entity.id
_entity.type
_entity.pdbx_description
1 polymer ?
#
loop_
_entity_poly.entity_id
_entity_poly.type
_entity_poly.pdbx_seq_one_letter_code
_entity_poly.pdbx_strand_id
1 'polypeptide(L)'
;SVLPGEGTGGPPTIGDFDGDGLPEIGVATATHYAVYEVDATENWRHETTDESSHATGSILFDFEGDGAPEIVYADEVALWVLDGQTGAVRLQDNDHASRTLHEFPTVVDVDADGLPEIIVPNGGGHQDQGKKGVYVLGSDDGSWLGGPKVWNQHAFAHTNVNNDLSIPTQPISNWPLYNSFRSGNLNPVYADKAPDAIPAIQICTESCSEGEWKVMVGIGNMGTAPLRHDLKVSVYNFISGELLSVEEIHPPIYPSEIAEGVILDVNFEHPNLSILVSVDDNDGEEAVLECDETNNQLIVDAVCE
;
A
#
# COMPACT_ATOMS: atom_id res chain seq x y z
N SER A 1 -2.65 -30.03 -6.89
CA SER A 1 -1.56 -29.71 -7.82
C SER A 1 -0.25 -30.23 -7.24
N VAL A 2 0.84 -30.25 -8.02
CA VAL A 2 2.21 -30.44 -7.53
C VAL A 2 2.90 -29.08 -7.73
N LEU A 3 3.64 -28.59 -6.74
CA LEU A 3 4.39 -27.34 -6.89
C LEU A 3 5.40 -27.48 -8.04
N PRO A 4 5.59 -26.45 -8.89
CA PRO A 4 6.55 -26.46 -9.98
C PRO A 4 7.96 -26.46 -9.42
N GLY A 5 8.88 -27.12 -10.13
CA GLY A 5 10.25 -27.25 -9.69
C GLY A 5 10.49 -28.40 -8.71
N GLU A 6 11.50 -28.25 -7.85
CA GLU A 6 11.91 -29.23 -6.85
C GLU A 6 11.68 -28.69 -5.42
N GLY A 7 11.73 -29.58 -4.43
CA GLY A 7 11.55 -29.22 -3.01
C GLY A 7 10.13 -29.35 -2.47
N THR A 8 9.92 -28.89 -1.22
CA THR A 8 8.62 -28.98 -0.52
C THR A 8 7.89 -27.64 -0.40
N GLY A 9 8.49 -26.56 -0.89
CA GLY A 9 7.96 -25.21 -0.79
C GLY A 9 8.34 -24.52 0.52
N GLY A 10 8.53 -23.21 0.44
CA GLY A 10 8.74 -22.34 1.60
C GLY A 10 7.45 -21.95 2.32
N PRO A 11 7.55 -21.13 3.38
CA PRO A 11 6.39 -20.57 4.06
C PRO A 11 5.48 -19.83 3.07
N PRO A 12 4.20 -20.20 2.95
CA PRO A 12 3.30 -19.55 2.00
C PRO A 12 2.94 -18.13 2.46
N THR A 13 2.68 -17.30 1.45
CA THR A 13 2.17 -15.94 1.58
C THR A 13 0.76 -15.90 1.02
N ILE A 14 -0.13 -15.17 1.69
CA ILE A 14 -1.56 -15.08 1.32
C ILE A 14 -1.95 -13.60 1.24
N GLY A 15 -2.70 -13.25 0.22
CA GLY A 15 -3.28 -11.91 0.01
C GLY A 15 -4.01 -11.91 -1.32
N ASP A 16 -4.66 -10.80 -1.65
CA ASP A 16 -5.22 -10.56 -2.98
C ASP A 16 -4.08 -10.08 -3.87
N PHE A 17 -3.56 -10.92 -4.77
CA PHE A 17 -2.38 -10.61 -5.59
C PHE A 17 -2.77 -9.88 -6.89
N ASP A 18 -4.01 -10.00 -7.33
CA ASP A 18 -4.48 -9.47 -8.62
C ASP A 18 -5.58 -8.40 -8.53
N GLY A 19 -5.98 -8.04 -7.32
CA GLY A 19 -6.91 -6.96 -7.00
C GLY A 19 -8.39 -7.32 -7.19
N ASP A 20 -8.74 -8.61 -7.26
CA ASP A 20 -10.12 -9.05 -7.52
C ASP A 20 -10.99 -9.21 -6.26
N GLY A 21 -10.40 -9.01 -5.08
CA GLY A 21 -11.04 -9.14 -3.77
C GLY A 21 -11.01 -10.55 -3.18
N LEU A 22 -10.39 -11.53 -3.85
CA LEU A 22 -10.16 -12.89 -3.36
C LEU A 22 -8.67 -13.09 -3.04
N PRO A 23 -8.32 -14.06 -2.17
CA PRO A 23 -6.92 -14.28 -1.82
C PRO A 23 -6.27 -15.39 -2.64
N GLU A 24 -5.06 -15.14 -3.14
CA GLU A 24 -4.18 -16.13 -3.74
C GLU A 24 -3.11 -16.59 -2.76
N ILE A 25 -2.36 -17.61 -3.16
CA ILE A 25 -1.31 -18.25 -2.36
C ILE A 25 -0.01 -18.22 -3.15
N GLY A 26 0.98 -17.49 -2.63
CA GLY A 26 2.34 -17.45 -3.15
C GLY A 26 3.25 -18.47 -2.43
N VAL A 27 4.00 -19.26 -3.20
CA VAL A 27 4.94 -20.26 -2.67
C VAL A 27 6.22 -20.29 -3.52
N ALA A 28 7.38 -20.18 -2.85
CA ALA A 28 8.68 -20.41 -3.46
C ALA A 28 9.08 -21.89 -3.42
N THR A 29 9.78 -22.36 -4.46
CA THR A 29 10.38 -23.69 -4.60
C THR A 29 11.83 -23.56 -5.05
N ALA A 30 12.49 -24.69 -5.35
CA ALA A 30 13.90 -24.68 -5.76
C ALA A 30 14.19 -23.81 -6.99
N THR A 31 13.25 -23.78 -7.94
CA THR A 31 13.47 -23.18 -9.27
C THR A 31 12.40 -22.18 -9.66
N HIS A 32 11.35 -22.03 -8.85
CA HIS A 32 10.22 -21.18 -9.18
C HIS A 32 9.63 -20.50 -7.95
N TYR A 33 9.17 -19.27 -8.12
CA TYR A 33 8.12 -18.71 -7.29
C TYR A 33 6.80 -18.84 -8.05
N ALA A 34 5.74 -19.33 -7.43
CA ALA A 34 4.45 -19.53 -8.09
C ALA A 34 3.29 -18.99 -7.25
N VAL A 35 2.26 -18.50 -7.95
CA VAL A 35 1.03 -17.98 -7.36
C VAL A 35 -0.14 -18.85 -7.79
N TYR A 36 -1.02 -19.15 -6.84
CA TYR A 36 -2.16 -20.02 -7.01
C TYR A 36 -3.45 -19.40 -6.49
N GLU A 37 -4.54 -19.68 -7.17
CA GLU A 37 -5.88 -19.60 -6.60
C GLU A 37 -6.03 -20.47 -5.35
N VAL A 38 -7.02 -20.17 -4.51
CA VAL A 38 -7.39 -21.01 -3.34
C VAL A 38 -7.78 -22.44 -3.73
N ASP A 39 -8.22 -22.66 -4.97
CA ASP A 39 -8.55 -23.99 -5.52
C ASP A 39 -7.34 -24.75 -6.08
N ALA A 40 -6.15 -24.15 -5.93
CA ALA A 40 -4.85 -24.62 -6.39
C ALA A 40 -4.65 -24.61 -7.91
N THR A 41 -5.46 -23.83 -8.65
CA THR A 41 -5.16 -23.42 -10.02
C THR A 41 -3.94 -22.50 -10.03
N GLU A 42 -2.97 -22.73 -10.91
CA GLU A 42 -1.79 -21.87 -11.05
C GLU A 42 -2.16 -20.64 -11.89
N ASN A 43 -1.87 -19.45 -11.36
CA ASN A 43 -2.04 -18.19 -12.08
C ASN A 43 -0.81 -17.95 -12.95
N TRP A 44 0.36 -17.91 -12.31
CA TRP A 44 1.64 -17.75 -12.98
C TRP A 44 2.79 -18.29 -12.13
N ARG A 45 3.98 -18.36 -12.74
CA ARG A 45 5.24 -18.63 -12.05
C ARG A 45 6.43 -17.87 -12.64
N HIS A 46 7.39 -17.56 -11.79
CA HIS A 46 8.65 -16.88 -12.10
C HIS A 46 9.82 -17.81 -11.83
N GLU A 47 10.84 -17.85 -12.70
CA GLU A 47 12.04 -18.69 -12.48
C GLU A 47 12.96 -18.07 -11.41
N THR A 48 13.46 -18.88 -10.48
CA THR A 48 14.29 -18.43 -9.35
C THR A 48 15.45 -19.38 -9.12
N THR A 49 16.41 -19.01 -8.27
CA THR A 49 17.53 -19.88 -7.88
C THR A 49 17.53 -20.14 -6.37
N ASP A 50 16.97 -21.27 -5.94
CA ASP A 50 16.95 -21.73 -4.54
C ASP A 50 17.21 -23.24 -4.47
N GLU A 51 18.25 -23.72 -5.18
CA GLU A 51 18.65 -25.14 -5.24
C GLU A 51 19.24 -25.66 -3.92
N SER A 52 19.49 -24.77 -2.96
CA SER A 52 20.03 -25.11 -1.65
C SER A 52 18.95 -25.47 -0.62
N SER A 53 18.00 -24.58 -0.33
CA SER A 53 16.99 -24.80 0.71
C SER A 53 15.62 -25.20 0.16
N HIS A 54 15.24 -24.64 -0.99
CA HIS A 54 13.91 -24.77 -1.60
C HIS A 54 12.76 -24.27 -0.71
N ALA A 55 13.06 -23.40 0.26
CA ALA A 55 12.16 -23.11 1.38
C ALA A 55 12.09 -21.62 1.75
N THR A 56 12.62 -20.73 0.91
CA THR A 56 12.51 -19.27 1.10
C THR A 56 11.07 -18.79 1.21
N GLY A 57 10.83 -17.76 2.01
CA GLY A 57 9.53 -17.10 2.07
C GLY A 57 9.47 -15.85 1.20
N SER A 58 8.31 -15.22 1.17
CA SER A 58 8.09 -13.90 0.61
C SER A 58 7.18 -13.08 1.53
N ILE A 59 6.97 -11.82 1.15
CA ILE A 59 5.89 -11.00 1.67
C ILE A 59 5.14 -10.32 0.52
N LEU A 60 3.97 -9.77 0.81
CA LEU A 60 3.25 -8.86 -0.08
C LEU A 60 3.35 -7.42 0.40
N PHE A 61 3.43 -6.49 -0.53
CA PHE A 61 3.28 -5.06 -0.26
C PHE A 61 2.83 -4.34 -1.52
N ASP A 62 1.80 -3.51 -1.41
CA ASP A 62 1.31 -2.67 -2.50
C ASP A 62 2.09 -1.37 -2.49
N PHE A 63 3.13 -1.27 -3.33
CA PHE A 63 4.01 -0.09 -3.34
C PHE A 63 3.34 1.09 -4.05
N GLU A 64 2.52 0.83 -5.06
CA GLU A 64 1.89 1.84 -5.92
C GLU A 64 0.46 2.20 -5.53
N GLY A 65 -0.19 1.44 -4.65
CA GLY A 65 -1.56 1.71 -4.20
C GLY A 65 -2.65 1.36 -5.20
N ASP A 66 -2.37 0.47 -6.15
CA ASP A 66 -3.34 0.10 -7.19
C ASP A 66 -4.28 -1.03 -6.76
N GLY A 67 -4.13 -1.53 -5.53
CA GLY A 67 -4.92 -2.62 -4.97
C GLY A 67 -4.40 -4.01 -5.33
N ALA A 68 -3.34 -4.12 -6.14
CA ALA A 68 -2.72 -5.38 -6.54
C ALA A 68 -1.25 -5.44 -6.02
N PRO A 69 -1.02 -5.91 -4.78
CA PRO A 69 0.29 -5.87 -4.14
C PRO A 69 1.38 -6.65 -4.87
N GLU A 70 2.57 -6.07 -4.92
CA GLU A 70 3.79 -6.75 -5.32
C GLU A 70 4.24 -7.79 -4.30
N ILE A 71 4.97 -8.78 -4.82
CA ILE A 71 5.68 -9.78 -4.03
C ILE A 71 7.12 -9.31 -3.81
N VAL A 72 7.53 -9.22 -2.55
CA VAL A 72 8.94 -9.05 -2.19
C VAL A 72 9.52 -10.40 -1.78
N TYR A 73 10.49 -10.87 -2.56
CA TYR A 73 11.04 -12.22 -2.49
C TYR A 73 12.56 -12.19 -2.65
N ALA A 74 13.28 -13.07 -1.97
CA ALA A 74 14.73 -13.21 -2.15
C ALA A 74 15.10 -14.67 -2.33
N ASP A 75 15.85 -14.97 -3.39
CA ASP A 75 16.41 -16.29 -3.67
C ASP A 75 17.89 -16.36 -3.24
N GLU A 76 18.70 -17.30 -3.74
CA GLU A 76 20.11 -17.38 -3.36
C GLU A 76 20.97 -16.19 -3.81
N VAL A 77 20.55 -15.46 -4.84
CA VAL A 77 21.43 -14.56 -5.61
C VAL A 77 20.87 -13.16 -5.81
N ALA A 78 19.57 -12.96 -5.64
CA ALA A 78 18.91 -11.68 -5.85
C ALA A 78 17.70 -11.49 -4.93
N LEU A 79 17.41 -10.21 -4.66
CA LEU A 79 16.11 -9.75 -4.22
C LEU A 79 15.28 -9.41 -5.46
N TRP A 80 14.01 -9.77 -5.41
CA TRP A 80 13.01 -9.57 -6.44
C TRP A 80 11.82 -8.81 -5.87
N VAL A 81 11.35 -7.81 -6.61
CA VAL A 81 9.98 -7.29 -6.48
C VAL A 81 9.25 -7.71 -7.75
N LEU A 82 8.22 -8.54 -7.60
CA LEU A 82 7.44 -9.08 -8.70
C LEU A 82 6.02 -8.53 -8.63
N ASP A 83 5.48 -8.16 -9.78
CA ASP A 83 4.07 -7.82 -9.96
C ASP A 83 3.17 -8.98 -9.49
N GLY A 84 2.21 -8.70 -8.61
CA GLY A 84 1.35 -9.72 -8.01
C GLY A 84 0.48 -10.48 -9.03
N GLN A 85 -0.06 -9.76 -10.00
CA GLN A 85 -0.98 -10.29 -11.00
C GLN A 85 -0.27 -11.11 -12.09
N THR A 86 0.93 -10.72 -12.51
CA THR A 86 1.59 -11.26 -13.71
C THR A 86 2.93 -11.94 -13.45
N GLY A 87 3.57 -11.70 -12.31
CA GLY A 87 4.93 -12.14 -12.03
C GLY A 87 6.01 -11.42 -12.82
N ALA A 88 5.67 -10.29 -13.46
CA ALA A 88 6.63 -9.44 -14.14
C ALA A 88 7.60 -8.82 -13.13
N VAL A 89 8.87 -8.70 -13.50
CA VAL A 89 9.90 -8.11 -12.63
C VAL A 89 9.72 -6.59 -12.58
N ARG A 90 9.40 -6.07 -11.40
CA ARG A 90 9.38 -4.62 -11.10
C ARG A 90 10.75 -4.15 -10.62
N LEU A 91 11.43 -4.94 -9.79
CA LEU A 91 12.79 -4.69 -9.32
C LEU A 91 13.59 -5.99 -9.22
N GLN A 92 14.87 -5.91 -9.59
CA GLN A 92 15.87 -6.95 -9.31
C GLN A 92 17.09 -6.30 -8.69
N ASP A 93 17.35 -6.62 -7.43
CA ASP A 93 18.56 -6.19 -6.73
C ASP A 93 19.54 -7.36 -6.59
N ASN A 94 20.72 -7.18 -7.20
CA ASN A 94 21.78 -8.18 -7.22
C ASN A 94 22.77 -8.02 -6.06
N ASP A 95 22.48 -7.20 -5.04
CA ASP A 95 23.29 -7.09 -3.82
C ASP A 95 22.92 -8.14 -2.75
N HIS A 96 21.88 -8.92 -2.97
CA HIS A 96 21.52 -10.06 -2.14
C HIS A 96 22.48 -11.26 -2.36
N ALA A 97 22.70 -12.06 -1.31
CA ALA A 97 23.14 -13.45 -1.42
C ALA A 97 22.82 -14.24 -0.14
N SER A 98 22.22 -15.42 -0.31
CA SER A 98 21.92 -16.36 0.77
C SER A 98 22.16 -17.79 0.35
N ARG A 99 22.32 -18.70 1.32
CA ARG A 99 22.17 -20.15 1.12
C ARG A 99 20.76 -20.63 1.44
N THR A 100 19.89 -19.64 1.72
CA THR A 100 18.47 -19.76 1.94
C THR A 100 18.07 -20.71 3.06
N LEU A 101 16.96 -20.43 3.73
CA LEU A 101 16.30 -21.33 4.68
C LEU A 101 14.80 -21.03 4.67
N HIS A 102 14.33 -20.21 5.60
CA HIS A 102 12.92 -19.82 5.72
C HIS A 102 12.80 -18.30 5.92
N GLU A 103 13.89 -17.57 5.69
CA GLU A 103 13.91 -16.12 5.72
C GLU A 103 13.11 -15.55 4.54
N PHE A 104 12.77 -14.28 4.69
CA PHE A 104 12.19 -13.43 3.66
C PHE A 104 12.55 -11.98 3.95
N PRO A 105 12.57 -11.11 2.94
CA PRO A 105 12.61 -9.66 3.12
C PRO A 105 11.39 -9.17 3.90
N THR A 106 11.46 -7.98 4.50
CA THR A 106 10.33 -7.39 5.24
C THR A 106 10.17 -5.93 4.85
N VAL A 107 8.93 -5.46 4.67
CA VAL A 107 8.63 -4.05 4.38
C VAL A 107 8.06 -3.39 5.63
N VAL A 108 8.73 -2.36 6.12
CA VAL A 108 8.37 -1.59 7.33
C VAL A 108 9.08 -0.24 7.30
N ASP A 109 8.43 0.79 7.83
CA ASP A 109 9.04 2.11 8.09
C ASP A 109 10.06 1.97 9.23
N VAL A 110 11.36 1.97 8.90
CA VAL A 110 12.44 1.72 9.87
C VAL A 110 13.01 2.98 10.50
N ASP A 111 12.83 4.14 9.88
CA ASP A 111 13.40 5.41 10.33
C ASP A 111 12.36 6.46 10.77
N ALA A 112 11.08 6.10 10.72
CA ALA A 112 9.92 6.86 11.14
C ALA A 112 9.67 8.13 10.33
N ASP A 113 10.01 8.12 9.04
CA ASP A 113 9.69 9.21 8.12
C ASP A 113 8.28 9.08 7.48
N GLY A 114 7.61 7.94 7.70
CA GLY A 114 6.26 7.65 7.21
C GLY A 114 6.23 6.88 5.90
N LEU A 115 7.38 6.62 5.28
CA LEU A 115 7.57 5.76 4.12
C LEU A 115 8.22 4.44 4.59
N PRO A 116 7.94 3.31 3.92
CA PRO A 116 8.54 2.05 4.32
C PRO A 116 9.83 1.75 3.57
N GLU A 117 10.64 0.89 4.17
CA GLU A 117 11.81 0.31 3.52
C GLU A 117 11.70 -1.21 3.41
N ILE A 118 12.34 -1.77 2.39
CA ILE A 118 12.60 -3.21 2.28
C ILE A 118 13.86 -3.55 3.10
N ILE A 119 13.68 -4.26 4.21
CA ILE A 119 14.75 -4.88 4.98
C ILE A 119 15.11 -6.23 4.37
N VAL A 120 16.38 -6.41 4.00
CA VAL A 120 16.85 -7.64 3.35
C VAL A 120 17.96 -8.30 4.17
N PRO A 121 17.75 -9.55 4.66
CA PRO A 121 18.79 -10.32 5.32
C PRO A 121 19.75 -10.96 4.30
N ASN A 122 21.05 -10.89 4.56
CA ASN A 122 22.10 -11.56 3.78
C ASN A 122 22.81 -12.61 4.64
N GLY A 123 22.71 -13.88 4.25
CA GLY A 123 23.40 -15.00 4.90
C GLY A 123 24.79 -15.33 4.31
N GLY A 124 25.09 -14.81 3.12
CA GLY A 124 26.21 -15.20 2.29
C GLY A 124 25.88 -16.45 1.50
N GLY A 125 25.87 -16.33 0.18
CA GLY A 125 25.44 -17.39 -0.74
C GLY A 125 26.57 -18.31 -1.19
N HIS A 126 26.21 -19.27 -2.05
CA HIS A 126 27.17 -20.16 -2.71
C HIS A 126 28.12 -19.41 -3.65
N GLN A 127 27.59 -18.40 -4.36
CA GLN A 127 28.34 -17.60 -5.35
C GLN A 127 29.06 -16.40 -4.72
N ASP A 128 28.57 -15.89 -3.59
CA ASP A 128 29.18 -14.78 -2.86
C ASP A 128 29.01 -14.93 -1.34
N GLN A 129 30.08 -15.40 -0.69
CA GLN A 129 30.11 -15.58 0.76
C GLN A 129 30.40 -14.28 1.53
N GLY A 130 30.69 -13.18 0.82
CA GLY A 130 31.06 -11.88 1.38
C GLY A 130 29.86 -11.05 1.81
N LYS A 131 28.75 -11.13 1.06
CA LYS A 131 27.48 -10.47 1.38
C LYS A 131 26.85 -11.05 2.63
N LYS A 132 26.92 -10.32 3.73
CA LYS A 132 26.43 -10.76 5.05
C LYS A 132 25.84 -9.59 5.81
N GLY A 133 24.88 -9.88 6.68
CA GLY A 133 24.26 -8.89 7.55
C GLY A 133 22.87 -8.53 7.06
N VAL A 134 22.50 -7.27 7.20
CA VAL A 134 21.20 -6.74 6.76
C VAL A 134 21.47 -5.45 5.99
N TYR A 135 20.76 -5.26 4.89
CA TYR A 135 20.70 -3.98 4.20
C TYR A 135 19.24 -3.57 4.03
N VAL A 136 19.04 -2.29 3.70
CA VAL A 136 17.74 -1.64 3.66
C VAL A 136 17.65 -0.87 2.35
N LEU A 137 16.56 -1.04 1.62
CA LEU A 137 16.23 -0.29 0.41
C LEU A 137 15.02 0.58 0.69
N GLY A 138 15.12 1.88 0.38
CA GLY A 138 13.99 2.81 0.39
C GLY A 138 13.76 3.39 -0.99
N SER A 139 12.59 3.99 -1.20
CA SER A 139 12.30 4.77 -2.40
C SER A 139 13.22 6.00 -2.49
N ASP A 140 13.74 6.30 -3.68
CA ASP A 140 14.59 7.47 -3.90
C ASP A 140 13.81 8.76 -4.17
N ASP A 141 12.57 8.64 -4.64
CA ASP A 141 11.64 9.72 -4.91
C ASP A 141 10.46 9.81 -3.94
N GLY A 142 10.36 8.85 -3.00
CA GLY A 142 9.30 8.79 -1.99
C GLY A 142 7.96 8.29 -2.54
N SER A 143 7.98 7.60 -3.69
CA SER A 143 6.78 7.08 -4.36
C SER A 143 6.10 5.90 -3.65
N TRP A 144 6.78 5.20 -2.75
CA TRP A 144 6.23 4.00 -2.11
C TRP A 144 5.17 4.35 -1.08
N LEU A 145 4.04 3.65 -1.14
CA LEU A 145 2.98 3.80 -0.15
C LEU A 145 3.46 3.55 1.28
N GLY A 146 2.83 4.26 2.23
CA GLY A 146 3.06 4.08 3.65
C GLY A 146 2.79 2.63 4.10
N GLY A 147 3.75 2.03 4.78
CA GLY A 147 3.69 0.63 5.20
C GLY A 147 3.44 0.40 6.69
N PRO A 148 3.42 -0.87 7.13
CA PRO A 148 3.25 -1.20 8.54
C PRO A 148 4.43 -0.67 9.35
N LYS A 149 4.17 -0.19 10.57
CA LYS A 149 5.22 0.27 11.50
C LYS A 149 5.90 -0.87 12.25
N VAL A 150 5.33 -2.07 12.19
CA VAL A 150 5.75 -3.22 12.99
C VAL A 150 5.67 -4.52 12.20
N TRP A 151 6.72 -5.33 12.31
CA TRP A 151 6.72 -6.73 11.88
C TRP A 151 7.41 -7.57 12.95
N ASN A 152 6.65 -8.00 13.97
CA ASN A 152 7.23 -8.51 15.22
C ASN A 152 7.57 -10.02 15.19
N GLN A 153 7.11 -10.76 14.18
CA GLN A 153 7.25 -12.22 14.14
C GLN A 153 7.23 -12.78 12.71
N HIS A 154 7.79 -13.98 12.53
CA HIS A 154 7.81 -14.68 11.25
C HIS A 154 6.40 -14.98 10.70
N ALA A 155 5.48 -15.39 11.58
CA ALA A 155 4.09 -15.66 11.26
C ALA A 155 3.25 -14.37 11.37
N PHE A 156 3.58 -13.35 10.59
CA PHE A 156 2.95 -12.03 10.68
C PHE A 156 1.52 -12.02 10.13
N ALA A 157 0.65 -11.37 10.89
CA ALA A 157 -0.70 -10.98 10.51
C ALA A 157 -1.02 -9.68 11.26
N HIS A 158 -1.66 -8.72 10.61
CA HIS A 158 -1.86 -7.37 11.14
C HIS A 158 -2.53 -7.34 12.51
N THR A 159 -3.44 -8.27 12.79
CA THR A 159 -4.21 -8.25 14.03
C THR A 159 -3.49 -8.84 15.26
N ASN A 160 -2.28 -9.39 15.09
CA ASN A 160 -1.54 -10.04 16.17
C ASN A 160 -0.66 -9.09 16.99
N VAL A 161 -0.45 -7.85 16.53
CA VAL A 161 0.41 -6.85 17.18
C VAL A 161 -0.11 -5.44 16.89
N ASN A 162 -0.10 -4.55 17.89
CA ASN A 162 -0.44 -3.14 17.71
C ASN A 162 0.80 -2.34 17.27
N ASN A 163 0.61 -1.14 16.72
CA ASN A 163 1.70 -0.25 16.30
C ASN A 163 2.64 0.16 17.45
N ASP A 164 2.19 0.08 18.70
CA ASP A 164 3.01 0.34 19.90
C ASP A 164 3.74 -0.92 20.42
N LEU A 165 3.77 -2.00 19.61
CA LEU A 165 4.29 -3.33 19.92
C LEU A 165 3.57 -4.08 21.05
N SER A 166 2.47 -3.55 21.57
CA SER A 166 1.64 -4.30 22.51
C SER A 166 0.90 -5.43 21.78
N ILE A 167 0.71 -6.56 22.48
CA ILE A 167 -0.02 -7.71 21.95
C ILE A 167 -1.48 -7.60 22.39
N PRO A 168 -2.46 -7.55 21.47
CA PRO A 168 -3.87 -7.53 21.84
C PRO A 168 -4.25 -8.77 22.67
N THR A 169 -4.90 -8.57 23.83
CA THR A 169 -5.38 -9.69 24.64
C THR A 169 -6.60 -10.39 24.02
N GLN A 170 -7.29 -9.69 23.12
CA GLN A 170 -8.42 -10.19 22.33
C GLN A 170 -8.29 -9.64 20.91
N PRO A 171 -7.41 -10.22 20.07
CA PRO A 171 -7.23 -9.74 18.71
C PRO A 171 -8.51 -9.95 17.89
N ILE A 172 -8.82 -9.01 17.01
CA ILE A 172 -9.83 -9.22 15.97
C ILE A 172 -9.26 -10.29 15.01
N SER A 173 -10.14 -11.11 14.44
CA SER A 173 -9.70 -12.13 13.49
C SER A 173 -9.13 -11.48 12.22
N ASN A 174 -7.90 -11.86 11.83
CA ASN A 174 -7.28 -11.37 10.60
C ASN A 174 -8.06 -11.84 9.36
N TRP A 175 -8.66 -13.03 9.44
CA TRP A 175 -9.67 -13.49 8.49
C TRP A 175 -11.07 -13.31 9.09
N PRO A 176 -12.04 -12.73 8.37
CA PRO A 176 -11.94 -12.24 7.00
C PRO A 176 -11.29 -10.86 6.87
N LEU A 177 -11.10 -10.09 7.95
CA LEU A 177 -10.71 -8.66 7.91
C LEU A 177 -9.68 -8.26 6.83
N TYR A 178 -8.42 -8.66 7.01
CA TYR A 178 -7.34 -8.43 6.04
C TYR A 178 -7.22 -9.56 5.03
N ASN A 179 -7.76 -10.74 5.35
CA ASN A 179 -7.70 -11.95 4.53
C ASN A 179 -6.29 -12.30 3.99
N SER A 180 -5.24 -11.84 4.69
CA SER A 180 -3.85 -11.95 4.25
C SER A 180 -2.97 -12.63 5.30
N PHE A 181 -1.77 -13.04 4.91
CA PHE A 181 -0.76 -13.60 5.82
C PHE A 181 0.63 -13.34 5.24
N ARG A 182 1.55 -12.77 6.06
CA ARG A 182 2.82 -12.20 5.57
C ARG A 182 2.60 -11.11 4.50
N SER A 183 1.59 -10.28 4.70
CA SER A 183 1.39 -9.07 3.89
C SER A 183 1.68 -7.85 4.75
N GLY A 184 2.33 -6.85 4.16
CA GLY A 184 2.43 -5.50 4.68
C GLY A 184 1.32 -4.58 4.15
N ASN A 185 0.48 -5.04 3.22
CA ASN A 185 -0.62 -4.23 2.71
C ASN A 185 -1.61 -3.89 3.85
N LEU A 186 -1.80 -2.60 4.10
CA LEU A 186 -2.62 -2.10 5.21
C LEU A 186 -4.11 -2.03 4.88
N ASN A 187 -4.51 -2.30 3.63
CA ASN A 187 -5.89 -2.21 3.19
C ASN A 187 -6.63 -3.55 3.44
N PRO A 188 -7.71 -3.58 4.23
CA PRO A 188 -8.53 -4.77 4.40
C PRO A 188 -9.37 -5.04 3.15
N VAL A 189 -9.59 -6.33 2.86
CA VAL A 189 -10.25 -6.83 1.65
C VAL A 189 -11.78 -6.59 1.64
N TYR A 190 -12.40 -6.34 2.79
CA TYR A 190 -13.86 -6.22 2.91
C TYR A 190 -14.33 -4.79 3.26
N ALA A 191 -15.24 -4.26 2.42
CA ALA A 191 -15.79 -2.90 2.47
C ALA A 191 -16.44 -2.49 3.80
N ASP A 192 -16.87 -3.41 4.68
CA ASP A 192 -17.38 -3.03 6.00
C ASP A 192 -16.29 -2.59 7.00
N LYS A 193 -15.03 -2.68 6.56
CA LYS A 193 -13.81 -2.35 7.31
C LYS A 193 -12.85 -1.45 6.54
N ALA A 194 -13.24 -0.98 5.37
CA ALA A 194 -12.51 -0.07 4.49
C ALA A 194 -12.23 1.30 5.15
N PRO A 195 -11.33 2.14 4.58
CA PRO A 195 -11.25 3.54 4.97
C PRO A 195 -12.55 4.29 4.62
N ASP A 196 -12.70 5.52 5.10
CA ASP A 196 -13.81 6.40 4.73
C ASP A 196 -13.35 7.87 4.81
N ALA A 197 -13.09 8.45 3.64
CA ALA A 197 -12.57 9.78 3.37
C ALA A 197 -13.68 10.80 3.37
N ILE A 198 -13.65 11.66 4.38
CA ILE A 198 -14.65 12.73 4.52
C ILE A 198 -13.97 14.09 4.36
N PRO A 199 -14.40 14.92 3.39
CA PRO A 199 -13.84 16.25 3.21
C PRO A 199 -14.30 17.21 4.33
N ALA A 200 -13.37 17.99 4.86
CA ALA A 200 -13.60 19.10 5.78
C ALA A 200 -12.96 20.38 5.22
N ILE A 201 -13.76 21.41 4.94
CA ILE A 201 -13.28 22.57 4.17
C ILE A 201 -13.22 23.87 4.99
N GLN A 202 -12.21 24.68 4.70
CA GLN A 202 -12.11 26.09 5.10
C GLN A 202 -11.70 26.95 3.91
N ILE A 203 -12.46 28.01 3.63
CA ILE A 203 -12.16 28.95 2.54
C ILE A 203 -11.54 30.22 3.11
N CYS A 204 -10.41 30.66 2.54
CA CYS A 204 -9.80 31.95 2.85
C CYS A 204 -10.25 33.02 1.84
N THR A 205 -10.86 34.10 2.33
CA THR A 205 -11.38 35.20 1.50
C THR A 205 -10.46 36.43 1.47
N GLU A 206 -9.30 36.40 2.12
CA GLU A 206 -8.45 37.61 2.23
C GLU A 206 -7.89 38.06 0.86
N SER A 207 -7.65 37.14 -0.08
CA SER A 207 -7.04 37.42 -1.39
C SER A 207 -8.03 37.35 -2.57
N CYS A 208 -9.30 37.00 -2.33
CA CYS A 208 -10.26 36.77 -3.42
C CYS A 208 -10.58 38.03 -4.22
N SER A 209 -10.41 39.22 -3.63
CA SER A 209 -10.58 40.50 -4.32
C SER A 209 -9.53 40.73 -5.42
N GLU A 210 -8.42 39.98 -5.37
CA GLU A 210 -7.35 39.99 -6.37
C GLU A 210 -7.52 38.84 -7.39
N GLY A 211 -8.59 38.05 -7.30
CA GLY A 211 -8.88 36.90 -8.18
C GLY A 211 -8.30 35.58 -7.71
N GLU A 212 -7.63 35.55 -6.55
CA GLU A 212 -7.02 34.36 -5.98
C GLU A 212 -7.88 33.80 -4.84
N TRP A 213 -8.46 32.63 -5.04
CA TRP A 213 -9.13 31.89 -3.97
C TRP A 213 -8.19 30.82 -3.43
N LYS A 214 -8.00 30.81 -2.10
CA LYS A 214 -7.28 29.73 -1.42
C LYS A 214 -8.27 28.88 -0.65
N VAL A 215 -8.35 27.61 -1.02
CA VAL A 215 -9.23 26.63 -0.41
C VAL A 215 -8.37 25.67 0.39
N MET A 216 -8.61 25.59 1.70
CA MET A 216 -7.99 24.58 2.54
C MET A 216 -8.96 23.41 2.70
N VAL A 217 -8.53 22.21 2.33
CA VAL A 217 -9.30 20.97 2.48
C VAL A 217 -8.55 20.05 3.43
N GLY A 218 -9.11 19.85 4.63
CA GLY A 218 -8.77 18.72 5.48
C GLY A 218 -9.55 17.47 5.07
N ILE A 219 -9.00 16.30 5.36
CA ILE A 219 -9.67 15.02 5.13
C ILE A 219 -9.70 14.27 6.44
N GLY A 220 -10.87 13.80 6.84
CA GLY A 220 -11.03 12.88 7.96
C GLY A 220 -11.10 11.44 7.47
N ASN A 221 -10.56 10.51 8.25
CA ASN A 221 -10.78 9.09 8.05
C ASN A 221 -11.76 8.54 9.10
N MET A 222 -13.02 8.34 8.69
CA MET A 222 -14.07 7.77 9.55
C MET A 222 -14.21 6.25 9.44
N GLY A 223 -13.43 5.63 8.56
CA GLY A 223 -13.38 4.19 8.35
C GLY A 223 -12.53 3.46 9.39
N THR A 224 -12.26 2.18 9.13
CA THR A 224 -11.45 1.33 10.03
C THR A 224 -10.11 0.89 9.47
N ALA A 225 -9.75 1.38 8.28
CA ALA A 225 -8.45 1.20 7.65
C ALA A 225 -7.82 2.56 7.30
N PRO A 226 -6.50 2.66 7.12
CA PRO A 226 -5.85 3.90 6.73
C PRO A 226 -6.28 4.39 5.34
N LEU A 227 -6.40 5.71 5.14
CA LEU A 227 -6.43 6.32 3.81
C LEU A 227 -4.99 6.46 3.32
N ARG A 228 -4.73 6.00 2.10
CA ARG A 228 -3.42 6.08 1.42
C ARG A 228 -3.00 7.53 1.22
N HIS A 229 -1.69 7.80 1.13
CA HIS A 229 -1.20 9.19 1.01
C HIS A 229 -1.40 9.74 -0.41
N ASP A 230 -1.18 8.96 -1.45
CA ASP A 230 -1.47 9.34 -2.83
C ASP A 230 -2.97 9.59 -3.15
N LEU A 231 -3.85 9.56 -2.14
CA LEU A 231 -5.25 9.98 -2.28
C LEU A 231 -5.30 11.44 -2.75
N LYS A 232 -5.93 11.65 -3.89
CA LYS A 232 -6.10 12.98 -4.46
C LYS A 232 -7.33 13.67 -3.89
N VAL A 233 -7.16 14.97 -3.69
CA VAL A 233 -8.24 15.94 -3.45
C VAL A 233 -8.40 16.78 -4.68
N SER A 234 -9.55 16.65 -5.34
CA SER A 234 -9.88 17.41 -6.53
C SER A 234 -10.91 18.49 -6.22
N VAL A 235 -10.65 19.70 -6.72
CA VAL A 235 -11.58 20.84 -6.65
C VAL A 235 -12.07 21.14 -8.05
N TYR A 236 -13.38 21.06 -8.25
CA TYR A 236 -14.05 21.35 -9.51
C TYR A 236 -14.89 22.61 -9.41
N ASN A 237 -15.08 23.29 -10.53
CA ASN A 237 -16.16 24.26 -10.69
C ASN A 237 -17.49 23.50 -10.71
N PHE A 238 -18.37 23.78 -9.75
CA PHE A 238 -19.63 23.06 -9.60
C PHE A 238 -20.58 23.23 -10.80
N ILE A 239 -20.50 24.36 -11.51
CA ILE A 239 -21.38 24.68 -12.64
C ILE A 239 -20.85 24.10 -13.95
N SER A 240 -19.56 24.31 -14.24
CA SER A 240 -18.97 23.85 -15.52
C SER A 240 -18.48 22.41 -15.48
N GLY A 241 -18.20 21.85 -14.30
CA GLY A 241 -17.53 20.56 -14.13
C GLY A 241 -16.04 20.60 -14.44
N GLU A 242 -15.45 21.79 -14.63
CA GLU A 242 -14.02 21.95 -14.91
C GLU A 242 -13.18 21.67 -13.65
N LEU A 243 -12.14 20.84 -13.78
CA LEU A 243 -11.14 20.65 -12.73
C LEU A 243 -10.34 21.95 -12.56
N LEU A 244 -10.36 22.51 -11.36
CA LEU A 244 -9.69 23.76 -11.02
C LEU A 244 -8.31 23.51 -10.39
N SER A 245 -8.22 22.51 -9.51
CA SER A 245 -7.00 22.15 -8.79
C SER A 245 -7.09 20.72 -8.27
N VAL A 246 -5.94 20.06 -8.13
CA VAL A 246 -5.80 18.72 -7.56
C VAL A 246 -4.51 18.69 -6.75
N GLU A 247 -4.56 18.07 -5.58
CA GLU A 247 -3.40 17.84 -4.72
C GLU A 247 -3.47 16.44 -4.10
N GLU A 248 -2.32 15.83 -3.82
CA GLU A 248 -2.21 14.55 -3.10
C GLU A 248 -2.00 14.79 -1.61
N ILE A 249 -2.48 13.89 -0.76
CA ILE A 249 -2.30 14.01 0.69
C ILE A 249 -0.98 13.42 1.17
N HIS A 250 -0.31 14.03 2.12
CA HIS A 250 0.83 13.37 2.76
C HIS A 250 0.89 13.81 4.22
N PRO A 251 1.14 12.91 5.20
CA PRO A 251 1.29 11.44 5.12
C PRO A 251 -0.08 10.69 5.06
N PRO A 252 -0.14 9.33 5.11
CA PRO A 252 -1.41 8.59 5.20
C PRO A 252 -2.25 9.00 6.40
N ILE A 253 -3.58 8.87 6.32
CA ILE A 253 -4.52 9.23 7.40
C ILE A 253 -5.02 7.96 8.07
N TYR A 254 -4.67 7.73 9.33
CA TYR A 254 -5.12 6.53 10.06
C TYR A 254 -6.57 6.68 10.56
N PRO A 255 -7.25 5.58 10.92
CA PRO A 255 -8.61 5.62 11.44
C PRO A 255 -8.79 6.62 12.58
N SER A 256 -9.85 7.43 12.50
CA SER A 256 -10.18 8.53 13.44
C SER A 256 -9.18 9.70 13.46
N GLU A 257 -8.27 9.79 12.50
CA GLU A 257 -7.42 10.96 12.28
C GLU A 257 -8.04 11.93 11.26
N ILE A 258 -7.55 13.17 11.29
CA ILE A 258 -7.83 14.20 10.29
C ILE A 258 -6.47 14.71 9.80
N ALA A 259 -6.26 14.74 8.49
CA ALA A 259 -5.05 15.30 7.89
C ALA A 259 -4.90 16.80 8.21
N GLU A 260 -3.65 17.26 8.27
CA GLU A 260 -3.39 18.70 8.10
C GLU A 260 -3.89 19.12 6.72
N GLY A 261 -4.73 20.17 6.66
CA GLY A 261 -5.44 20.52 5.44
C GLY A 261 -4.51 20.93 4.29
N VAL A 262 -4.79 20.43 3.10
CA VAL A 262 -4.09 20.78 1.86
C VAL A 262 -4.61 22.11 1.34
N ILE A 263 -3.72 23.01 0.92
CA ILE A 263 -4.10 24.33 0.38
C ILE A 263 -4.08 24.25 -1.14
N LEU A 264 -5.25 24.41 -1.75
CA LEU A 264 -5.42 24.47 -3.19
C LEU A 264 -5.63 25.92 -3.64
N ASP A 265 -4.84 26.34 -4.62
CA ASP A 265 -5.01 27.63 -5.29
C ASP A 265 -6.05 27.48 -6.40
N VAL A 266 -7.18 28.17 -6.26
CA VAL A 266 -8.31 28.14 -7.18
C VAL A 266 -8.34 29.47 -7.94
N ASN A 267 -7.91 29.45 -9.19
CA ASN A 267 -7.91 30.65 -10.03
C ASN A 267 -9.34 30.92 -10.52
N PHE A 268 -10.03 31.87 -9.90
CA PHE A 268 -11.45 32.12 -10.16
C PHE A 268 -11.76 33.62 -10.20
N GLU A 269 -12.06 34.14 -11.39
CA GLU A 269 -12.27 35.58 -11.64
C GLU A 269 -13.70 36.08 -11.30
N HIS A 270 -14.36 35.48 -10.31
CA HIS A 270 -15.72 35.85 -9.92
C HIS A 270 -15.88 36.04 -8.41
N PRO A 271 -16.76 36.98 -7.99
CA PRO A 271 -17.00 37.26 -6.58
C PRO A 271 -17.77 36.16 -5.87
N ASN A 272 -18.45 35.27 -6.62
CA ASN A 272 -19.15 34.12 -6.07
C ASN A 272 -18.45 32.86 -6.55
N LEU A 273 -17.88 32.10 -5.63
CA LEU A 273 -17.26 30.80 -5.87
C LEU A 273 -18.31 29.71 -5.60
N SER A 274 -18.44 28.76 -6.52
CA SER A 274 -19.23 27.54 -6.33
C SER A 274 -18.41 26.36 -6.79
N ILE A 275 -17.97 25.55 -5.84
CA ILE A 275 -17.03 24.45 -6.07
C ILE A 275 -17.59 23.12 -5.54
N LEU A 276 -17.16 22.04 -6.18
CA LEU A 276 -17.29 20.69 -5.69
C LEU A 276 -15.90 20.24 -5.25
N VAL A 277 -15.77 19.85 -3.98
CA VAL A 277 -14.59 19.14 -3.48
C VAL A 277 -14.91 17.66 -3.51
N SER A 278 -14.04 16.88 -4.14
CA SER A 278 -14.06 15.41 -4.08
C SER A 278 -12.77 14.96 -3.43
N VAL A 279 -12.88 14.21 -2.34
CA VAL A 279 -11.78 13.37 -1.84
C VAL A 279 -11.93 11.99 -2.48
N ASP A 280 -10.83 11.25 -2.54
CA ASP A 280 -10.79 9.96 -3.24
C ASP A 280 -11.10 10.05 -4.74
N ASP A 281 -10.56 11.06 -5.41
CA ASP A 281 -10.80 11.26 -6.85
C ASP A 281 -9.60 10.88 -7.71
N ASN A 282 -9.75 9.90 -8.59
CA ASN A 282 -8.78 9.54 -9.62
C ASN A 282 -9.30 9.92 -11.01
N ASP A 283 -9.16 11.19 -11.37
CA ASP A 283 -9.58 11.74 -12.67
C ASP A 283 -11.11 11.58 -12.95
N GLY A 284 -11.93 11.68 -11.90
CA GLY A 284 -13.39 11.55 -11.97
C GLY A 284 -13.91 10.14 -11.65
N GLU A 285 -13.04 9.22 -11.25
CA GLU A 285 -13.38 7.88 -10.76
C GLU A 285 -12.96 7.71 -9.29
N GLU A 286 -13.61 6.80 -8.56
CA GLU A 286 -13.25 6.45 -7.17
C GLU A 286 -11.83 5.85 -7.15
N ALA A 287 -10.99 6.32 -6.22
CA ALA A 287 -9.60 5.88 -6.14
C ALA A 287 -9.40 4.77 -5.10
N VAL A 288 -10.26 4.66 -4.09
CA VAL A 288 -10.15 3.73 -2.98
C VAL A 288 -11.53 3.18 -2.70
N LEU A 289 -11.64 1.87 -2.49
CA LEU A 289 -12.89 1.30 -1.99
C LEU A 289 -13.07 1.69 -0.53
N GLU A 290 -14.12 2.44 -0.24
CA GLU A 290 -14.46 2.97 1.07
C GLU A 290 -15.65 2.23 1.70
N CYS A 291 -15.83 2.43 3.01
CA CYS A 291 -17.00 1.87 3.71
C CYS A 291 -18.27 2.70 3.51
N ASP A 292 -18.15 3.95 3.07
CA ASP A 292 -19.26 4.83 2.69
C ASP A 292 -18.90 5.76 1.52
N GLU A 293 -19.03 5.26 0.30
CA GLU A 293 -18.80 6.01 -0.95
C GLU A 293 -19.72 7.23 -1.16
N THR A 294 -20.68 7.46 -0.27
CA THR A 294 -21.70 8.51 -0.46
C THR A 294 -21.30 9.86 0.13
N ASN A 295 -20.14 9.94 0.79
CA ASN A 295 -19.77 11.09 1.61
C ASN A 295 -18.44 11.77 1.18
N ASN A 296 -17.79 11.28 0.11
CA ASN A 296 -16.50 11.74 -0.39
C ASN A 296 -16.58 13.13 -1.07
N GLN A 297 -17.79 13.69 -1.19
CA GLN A 297 -18.05 14.93 -1.91
C GLN A 297 -18.74 16.00 -1.08
N LEU A 298 -18.27 17.25 -1.23
CA LEU A 298 -18.84 18.42 -0.59
C LEU A 298 -18.97 19.59 -1.58
N ILE A 299 -20.20 20.10 -1.73
CA ILE A 299 -20.47 21.30 -2.51
C ILE A 299 -20.38 22.52 -1.61
N VAL A 300 -19.67 23.55 -2.06
CA VAL A 300 -19.42 24.75 -1.27
C VAL A 300 -19.61 26.00 -2.10
N ASP A 301 -20.39 26.93 -1.55
CA ASP A 301 -20.57 28.27 -2.09
C ASP A 301 -19.91 29.29 -1.17
N ALA A 302 -19.14 30.22 -1.75
CA ALA A 302 -18.52 31.33 -1.03
C ALA A 302 -18.68 32.65 -1.78
N VAL A 303 -18.68 33.75 -1.03
CA VAL A 303 -18.76 35.11 -1.59
C VAL A 303 -17.55 35.89 -1.10
N CYS A 304 -16.90 36.58 -2.03
CA CYS A 304 -15.82 37.49 -1.74
C CYS A 304 -16.41 38.78 -1.15
N GLU A 305 -16.14 39.03 0.13
CA GLU A 305 -16.61 40.24 0.86
C GLU A 305 -15.62 41.41 0.73
#